data_AF-A0A6M1YNB8-F1
#
_entry.id   AF-A0A6M1YNB8-F1
#
_cell.length_a   1.000
_cell.length_b   1.000
_cell.length_c   1.000
_cell.angle_alpha   90.00
_cell.angle_beta   90.00
_cell.angle_gamma   90.00
#
_symmetry.space_group_name_H-M   'P 1'
#
loop_
_entity.id
_entity.type
_entity.pdbx_description
1 polymer ?
#
loop_
_entity_poly.entity_id
_entity_poly.type
_entity_poly.pdbx_seq_one_letter_code
_entity_poly.pdbx_strand_id
1 'polypeptide(L)'
;MFKKKILFFVLTFIISSNFLFADDIPEKFYIKERWLSLTTTFDIKDDNQNLGIVYRKFFSLLPEYHLEDVYGQFQAKARMRFFALGAKFDIYDNNDQLLGIVDQKILRFFPTFEILSPNYLTLAKAKLNFW
;
A
#
# COMPACT_ATOMS: atom_id res chain seq x y z
N MET A 1 46.24 -16.43 -16.18
CA MET A 1 45.92 -16.12 -14.77
C MET A 1 44.61 -16.81 -14.40
N PHE A 2 44.67 -17.70 -13.41
CA PHE A 2 43.68 -18.72 -13.02
C PHE A 2 42.29 -18.12 -12.70
N LYS A 3 41.20 -18.57 -13.35
CA LYS A 3 40.24 -19.61 -12.90
C LYS A 3 39.96 -19.64 -11.39
N LYS A 4 38.74 -19.26 -11.00
CA LYS A 4 37.90 -20.04 -10.06
C LYS A 4 36.46 -20.08 -10.57
N LYS A 5 36.07 -21.25 -11.08
CA LYS A 5 34.70 -21.76 -11.13
C LYS A 5 34.50 -22.65 -9.90
N ILE A 6 33.31 -22.60 -9.30
CA ILE A 6 32.45 -23.72 -8.83
C ILE A 6 31.06 -23.05 -8.85
N LEU A 7 30.16 -23.28 -9.82
CA LEU A 7 29.45 -24.50 -10.25
C LEU A 7 28.40 -24.99 -9.23
N PHE A 8 27.17 -24.52 -9.46
CA PHE A 8 25.94 -25.33 -9.64
C PHE A 8 25.28 -25.96 -8.41
N PHE A 9 24.10 -25.42 -8.08
CA PHE A 9 22.91 -26.27 -7.92
C PHE A 9 21.75 -25.59 -8.67
N VAL A 10 21.48 -26.10 -9.87
CA VAL A 10 20.23 -25.89 -10.60
C VAL A 10 19.27 -26.99 -10.17
N LEU A 11 17.97 -26.65 -10.21
CA LEU A 11 16.80 -27.53 -10.04
C LEU A 11 16.53 -27.94 -8.58
N THR A 12 15.63 -27.25 -7.89
CA THR A 12 14.17 -27.39 -8.03
C THR A 12 13.56 -26.17 -7.35
N PHE A 13 12.77 -25.31 -7.99
CA PHE A 13 11.40 -25.57 -8.39
C PHE A 13 10.99 -24.44 -9.34
N ILE A 14 10.61 -24.78 -10.56
CA ILE A 14 9.88 -23.85 -11.43
C ILE A 14 8.44 -23.79 -10.89
N ILE A 15 7.81 -22.63 -11.06
CA ILE A 15 6.37 -22.35 -11.16
C ILE A 15 5.74 -21.72 -9.90
N SER A 16 5.06 -20.61 -10.20
CA SER A 16 4.19 -19.75 -9.39
C SER A 16 4.97 -18.76 -8.52
N SER A 17 5.13 -17.50 -8.88
CA SER A 17 4.21 -16.62 -9.60
C SER A 17 5.00 -15.42 -10.12
N ASN A 18 4.49 -14.85 -11.21
CA ASN A 18 5.00 -13.65 -11.85
C ASN A 18 5.13 -12.50 -10.83
N PHE A 19 6.34 -12.13 -10.45
CA PHE A 19 6.63 -10.76 -10.05
C PHE A 19 7.25 -10.03 -11.25
N LEU A 20 6.43 -9.88 -12.28
CA LEU A 20 6.63 -8.96 -13.40
C LEU A 20 5.51 -7.93 -13.32
N PHE A 21 5.50 -7.09 -12.29
CA PHE A 21 4.77 -5.81 -12.27
C PHE A 21 5.50 -4.88 -11.32
N ALA A 22 6.67 -4.40 -11.74
CA ALA A 22 7.07 -3.05 -11.38
C ALA A 22 6.62 -2.17 -12.55
N ASP A 23 5.30 -2.04 -12.72
CA ASP A 23 4.79 -0.88 -13.46
C ASP A 23 5.22 0.33 -12.64
N ASP A 24 5.93 1.27 -13.27
CA ASP A 24 6.36 2.51 -12.64
C ASP A 24 5.13 3.16 -11.98
N ILE A 25 5.25 3.54 -10.69
CA ILE A 25 4.19 4.28 -10.00
C ILE A 25 3.90 5.53 -10.84
N PRO A 26 2.66 5.73 -11.32
CA PRO A 26 2.38 6.82 -12.24
C PRO A 26 2.62 8.16 -11.54
N GLU A 27 3.14 9.13 -12.29
CA GLU A 27 3.41 10.48 -11.78
C GLU A 27 2.15 11.13 -11.16
N LYS A 28 0.98 10.79 -11.72
CA LYS A 28 -0.32 11.22 -11.22
C LYS A 28 -1.33 10.08 -11.27
N PHE A 29 -2.20 10.06 -10.28
CA PHE A 29 -3.36 9.17 -10.22
C PHE A 29 -4.50 9.88 -9.51
N TYR A 30 -5.69 9.36 -9.67
CA TYR A 30 -6.94 9.86 -9.12
C TYR A 30 -7.54 8.80 -8.21
N ILE A 31 -8.09 9.26 -7.09
CA ILE A 31 -8.86 8.44 -6.18
C ILE A 31 -10.29 8.92 -6.25
N LYS A 32 -11.23 8.03 -6.59
CA LYS A 32 -12.65 8.35 -6.67
C LYS A 32 -13.46 7.41 -5.77
N GLU A 33 -14.24 7.99 -4.87
CA GLU A 33 -15.19 7.22 -4.06
C GLU A 33 -16.34 6.66 -4.92
N ARG A 34 -16.71 5.40 -4.68
CA ARG A 34 -17.90 4.79 -5.27
C ARG A 34 -19.13 5.22 -4.48
N TRP A 35 -20.10 5.79 -5.18
CA TRP A 35 -21.36 6.24 -4.55
C TRP A 35 -22.26 5.07 -4.10
N LEU A 36 -22.16 3.93 -4.80
CA LEU A 36 -22.92 2.72 -4.51
C LEU A 36 -21.97 1.58 -4.12
N SER A 37 -21.73 1.44 -2.83
CA SER A 37 -20.94 0.34 -2.26
C SER A 37 -21.41 -0.01 -0.85
N LEU A 38 -21.21 -1.25 -0.42
CA LEU A 38 -21.60 -1.70 0.93
C LEU A 38 -20.76 -1.02 2.01
N THR A 39 -19.48 -0.79 1.73
CA THR A 39 -18.55 -0.02 2.56
C THR A 39 -17.90 1.06 1.72
N THR A 40 -17.32 2.07 2.39
CA THR A 40 -16.51 3.10 1.72
C THR A 40 -15.47 2.43 0.82
N THR A 41 -15.59 2.67 -0.49
CA THR A 41 -14.77 2.04 -1.52
C THR A 41 -14.30 3.11 -2.47
N PHE A 42 -13.03 3.04 -2.85
CA PHE A 42 -12.36 3.97 -3.74
C PHE A 42 -11.76 3.23 -4.92
N ASP A 43 -11.98 3.75 -6.12
CA ASP A 43 -11.25 3.37 -7.32
C ASP A 43 -9.97 4.20 -7.42
N ILE A 44 -8.84 3.56 -7.70
CA ILE A 44 -7.56 4.21 -7.97
C ILE A 44 -7.26 4.06 -9.46
N LYS A 45 -7.12 5.17 -10.18
CA LYS A 45 -6.91 5.16 -11.63
C LYS A 45 -5.84 6.17 -12.00
N ASP A 46 -5.06 5.90 -13.03
CA ASP A 46 -4.30 6.95 -13.71
C ASP A 46 -5.06 7.42 -14.96
N ASP A 47 -4.39 8.16 -15.85
CA ASP A 47 -4.99 8.63 -17.10
C ASP A 47 -5.33 7.49 -18.09
N ASN A 48 -4.64 6.35 -18.01
CA ASN A 48 -4.64 5.30 -19.01
C ASN A 48 -5.39 4.05 -18.56
N GLN A 49 -5.39 3.76 -17.26
CA GLN A 49 -5.86 2.49 -16.72
C GLN A 49 -6.35 2.58 -15.27
N ASN A 50 -7.08 1.55 -14.87
CA ASN A 50 -7.37 1.29 -13.47
C ASN A 50 -6.12 0.69 -12.82
N LEU A 51 -5.79 1.12 -11.61
CA LEU A 51 -4.64 0.62 -10.84
C LEU A 51 -5.09 -0.34 -9.74
N GLY A 52 -6.35 -0.25 -9.32
CA GLY A 52 -6.89 -1.10 -8.26
C GLY A 52 -8.01 -0.42 -7.48
N ILE A 53 -8.37 -1.06 -6.38
CA ILE A 53 -9.43 -0.58 -5.49
C ILE A 53 -8.96 -0.59 -4.04
N VAL A 54 -9.41 0.40 -3.27
CA VAL A 54 -9.25 0.42 -1.82
C VAL A 54 -10.62 0.41 -1.19
N TYR A 55 -10.92 -0.55 -0.33
CA TYR A 55 -12.20 -0.60 0.37
C TYR A 55 -12.03 -0.78 1.87
N ARG A 56 -12.96 -0.22 2.63
CA ARG A 56 -13.05 -0.42 4.07
C ARG A 56 -13.60 -1.82 4.35
N LYS A 57 -12.93 -2.59 5.17
CA LYS A 57 -13.41 -3.89 5.65
C LYS A 57 -14.67 -3.70 6.49
N PHE A 58 -15.71 -4.47 6.18
CA PHE A 58 -17.01 -4.35 6.86
C PHE A 58 -16.94 -4.79 8.33
N PHE A 59 -16.41 -5.99 8.59
CA PHE A 59 -16.25 -6.54 9.94
C PHE A 59 -14.84 -6.25 10.48
N SER A 60 -14.65 -5.07 11.05
CA SER A 60 -13.42 -4.71 11.76
C SER A 60 -13.72 -3.80 12.95
N LEU A 61 -13.05 -4.08 14.08
CA LEU A 61 -13.17 -3.27 15.31
C LEU A 61 -12.65 -1.84 15.12
N LEU A 62 -11.58 -1.70 14.32
CA LEU A 62 -10.99 -0.42 13.95
C LEU A 62 -11.05 -0.26 12.43
N PRO A 63 -10.99 0.96 11.89
CA PRO A 63 -10.86 1.16 10.45
C PRO A 63 -9.72 0.32 9.87
N GLU A 64 -10.07 -0.58 8.96
CA GLU A 64 -9.14 -1.40 8.20
C GLU A 64 -9.51 -1.25 6.73
N TYR A 65 -8.53 -0.91 5.90
CA TYR A 65 -8.70 -0.73 4.45
C TYR A 65 -7.87 -1.77 3.73
N HIS A 66 -8.44 -2.40 2.70
CA HIS A 66 -7.78 -3.41 1.88
C HIS A 66 -7.55 -2.83 0.49
N LEU A 67 -6.34 -3.01 -0.02
CA LEU A 67 -5.96 -2.71 -1.39
C LEU A 67 -6.00 -3.99 -2.21
N GLU A 68 -6.76 -3.96 -3.29
CA GLU A 68 -6.79 -5.02 -4.30
C GLU A 68 -6.33 -4.46 -5.64
N ASP A 69 -5.68 -5.31 -6.42
CA ASP A 69 -5.31 -5.00 -7.80
C ASP A 69 -6.53 -5.06 -8.74
N VAL A 70 -6.29 -4.82 -10.03
CA VAL A 70 -7.33 -4.85 -11.08
C VAL A 70 -7.97 -6.24 -11.27
N TYR A 71 -7.32 -7.30 -10.79
CA TYR A 71 -7.79 -8.68 -10.85
C TYR A 71 -8.46 -9.12 -9.54
N GLY A 72 -8.67 -8.20 -8.60
CA GLY A 72 -9.27 -8.48 -7.28
C GLY A 72 -8.34 -9.26 -6.36
N GLN A 73 -7.04 -9.30 -6.64
CA GLN A 73 -6.07 -9.93 -5.75
C GLN A 73 -5.67 -8.94 -4.66
N PHE A 74 -5.79 -9.37 -3.41
CA PHE A 74 -5.33 -8.62 -2.25
C PHE A 74 -3.83 -8.33 -2.35
N GLN A 75 -3.45 -7.07 -2.11
CA GLN A 75 -2.07 -6.59 -2.19
C GLN A 75 -1.53 -6.12 -0.84
N ALA A 76 -2.36 -5.41 -0.08
CA ALA A 76 -1.98 -4.86 1.22
C ALA A 76 -3.21 -4.47 2.04
N LYS A 77 -3.06 -4.38 3.36
CA LYS A 77 -4.05 -3.81 4.27
C LYS A 77 -3.47 -2.70 5.13
N ALA A 78 -4.24 -1.64 5.32
CA ALA A 78 -3.95 -0.56 6.26
C ALA A 78 -4.86 -0.70 7.47
N ARG A 79 -4.31 -0.93 8.66
CA ARG A 79 -5.08 -1.03 9.92
C ARG A 79 -4.81 0.18 10.79
N MET A 80 -5.88 0.85 11.22
CA MET A 80 -5.76 1.97 12.17
C MET A 80 -5.25 1.49 13.52
N ARG A 81 -4.33 2.25 14.12
CA ARG A 81 -3.80 1.97 15.45
C ARG A 81 -4.74 2.50 16.54
N PHE A 82 -4.97 1.68 17.55
CA PHE A 82 -5.77 2.07 18.71
C PHE A 82 -5.06 3.15 19.56
N PHE A 83 -5.84 4.05 20.18
CA PHE A 83 -5.35 5.16 21.01
C PHE A 83 -4.32 6.09 20.34
N ALA A 84 -4.25 6.13 19.02
CA ALA A 84 -3.45 7.12 18.33
C ALA A 84 -4.11 8.51 18.39
N LEU A 85 -3.29 9.54 18.62
CA LEU A 85 -3.73 10.93 18.45
C LEU A 85 -3.76 11.24 16.95
N GLY A 86 -4.97 11.24 16.36
CA GLY A 86 -5.17 11.44 14.93
C GLY A 86 -5.13 10.13 14.13
N ALA A 87 -5.10 10.26 12.80
CA ALA A 87 -5.02 9.11 11.90
C ALA A 87 -3.62 8.50 11.90
N LYS A 88 -3.51 7.27 12.41
CA LYS A 88 -2.30 6.46 12.33
C LYS A 88 -2.62 5.07 11.86
N PHE A 89 -1.97 4.63 10.79
CA PHE A 89 -2.22 3.34 10.14
C PHE A 89 -0.94 2.54 10.01
N ASP A 90 -1.03 1.26 10.32
CA ASP A 90 0.03 0.27 10.05
C ASP A 90 -0.33 -0.47 8.75
N ILE A 91 0.62 -0.55 7.83
CA ILE A 91 0.44 -1.13 6.50
C ILE A 91 1.10 -2.51 6.46
N TYR A 92 0.33 -3.52 6.09
CA TYR A 92 0.76 -4.91 6.04
C TYR A 92 0.59 -5.49 4.64
N ASP A 93 1.46 -6.43 4.29
CA ASP A 93 1.32 -7.24 3.08
C ASP A 93 0.36 -8.43 3.27
N ASN A 94 0.35 -9.32 2.28
CA ASN A 94 -0.42 -10.56 2.25
C ASN A 94 0.00 -11.60 3.30
N ASN A 95 1.22 -11.49 3.82
CA ASN A 95 1.80 -12.38 4.82
C ASN A 95 1.75 -11.79 6.24
N ASP A 96 0.98 -10.71 6.45
CA ASP A 96 0.94 -9.97 7.72
C ASP A 96 2.29 -9.34 8.13
N GLN A 97 3.20 -9.15 7.17
CA GLN A 97 4.46 -8.44 7.40
C GLN A 97 4.23 -6.93 7.32
N LEU A 98 4.73 -6.19 8.33
CA LEU A 98 4.66 -4.73 8.37
C LEU A 98 5.54 -4.14 7.26
N LEU A 99 4.92 -3.43 6.31
CA LEU A 99 5.58 -2.71 5.22
C LEU A 99 5.93 -1.27 5.60
N GLY A 100 5.11 -0.64 6.42
CA GLY A 100 5.30 0.75 6.81
C GLY A 100 4.17 1.31 7.66
N ILE A 101 4.28 2.59 8.00
CA ILE A 101 3.37 3.29 8.89
C ILE A 101 2.99 4.63 8.26
N VAL A 102 1.71 4.98 8.29
CA VAL A 102 1.22 6.32 7.90
C VAL A 102 0.79 7.06 9.16
N ASP A 103 1.35 8.24 9.38
CA ASP A 103 1.17 9.03 10.61
C ASP A 103 0.73 10.47 10.29
N GLN A 104 -0.47 10.85 10.73
CA GLN A 104 -0.99 12.21 10.57
C GLN A 104 -0.31 13.17 11.56
N LYS A 105 0.17 14.31 11.06
CA LYS A 105 0.68 15.40 11.91
C LYS A 105 -0.45 16.34 12.31
N ILE A 106 -1.00 16.09 13.50
CA ILE A 106 -2.17 16.80 14.05
C ILE A 106 -1.92 18.28 14.40
N LEU A 107 -0.66 18.71 14.58
CA LEU A 107 -0.31 20.09 14.92
C LEU A 107 -0.02 20.97 13.70
N ARG A 108 -0.40 20.52 12.49
CA ARG A 108 -0.26 21.30 11.26
C ARG A 108 -1.61 21.82 10.80
N PHE A 109 -1.61 23.05 10.28
CA PHE A 109 -2.83 23.70 9.78
C PHE A 109 -3.48 22.93 8.62
N PHE A 110 -2.67 22.31 7.75
CA PHE A 110 -3.16 21.45 6.67
C PHE A 110 -2.93 19.97 6.99
N PRO A 111 -3.87 19.07 6.65
CA PRO A 111 -3.66 17.63 6.76
C PRO A 111 -2.36 17.21 6.09
N THR A 112 -1.42 16.74 6.90
CA THR A 112 -0.10 16.28 6.46
C THR A 112 0.15 14.91 7.07
N PHE A 113 0.62 13.98 6.25
CA PHE A 113 0.89 12.60 6.62
C PHE A 113 2.36 12.31 6.35
N GLU A 114 2.99 11.60 7.27
CA GLU A 114 4.33 11.03 7.06
C GLU A 114 4.19 9.53 6.82
N ILE A 115 4.87 9.04 5.80
CA ILE A 115 4.99 7.62 5.49
C ILE A 115 6.35 7.18 6.03
N LEU A 116 6.33 6.24 6.96
CA LEU A 116 7.49 5.76 7.68
C LEU A 116 7.77 4.30 7.33
N SER A 117 9.05 3.94 7.34
CA SER A 117 9.46 2.53 7.29
C SER A 117 9.07 1.81 8.59
N PRO A 118 9.14 0.47 8.63
CA PRO A 118 8.95 -0.30 9.86
C PRO A 118 9.87 0.13 11.01
N ASN A 119 11.04 0.71 10.67
CA ASN A 119 12.03 1.23 11.62
C ASN A 119 11.81 2.72 11.94
N TYR A 120 10.63 3.27 11.65
CA TYR A 120 10.25 4.66 11.92
C TYR A 120 11.07 5.74 11.19
N LEU A 121 11.80 5.36 10.14
CA LEU A 121 12.47 6.33 9.27
C LEU A 121 11.46 6.91 8.28
N THR A 122 11.43 8.24 8.12
CA THR A 122 10.54 8.88 7.14
C THR A 122 10.97 8.54 5.72
N LEU A 123 10.08 7.88 4.98
CA LEU A 123 10.26 7.53 3.56
C LEU A 123 9.65 8.59 2.65
N ALA A 124 8.48 9.12 3.01
CA ALA A 124 7.77 10.11 2.21
C ALA A 124 6.85 10.98 3.07
N LYS A 125 6.36 12.07 2.47
CA LYS A 125 5.38 12.99 3.07
C LYS A 125 4.27 13.27 2.07
N ALA A 126 3.03 13.14 2.51
CA ALA A 126 1.86 13.54 1.75
C ALA A 126 1.23 14.76 2.42
N LYS A 127 0.89 15.78 1.63
CA LYS A 127 0.24 17.00 2.11
C LYS A 127 -0.99 17.25 1.26
N LEU A 128 -2.12 17.50 1.91
CA LEU A 128 -3.32 17.89 1.21
C LEU A 128 -3.20 19.36 0.80
N ASN A 129 -3.38 19.62 -0.48
CA ASN A 129 -3.40 20.97 -1.04
C ASN A 129 -4.82 21.30 -1.49
N PHE A 130 -5.34 22.45 -1.05
CA PHE A 130 -6.62 22.99 -1.51
C PHE A 130 -6.30 24.14 -2.45
N TRP A 131 -6.29 23.89 -3.76
CA TRP A 131 -6.22 24.91 -4.80
C TRP A 131 -7.27 24.64 -5.88
#